data_AF-A0A529LUG3-F1
#
_entry.id   AF-A0A529LUG3-F1
#
_cell.length_a   1.000
_cell.length_b   1.000
_cell.length_c   1.000
_cell.angle_alpha   90.00
_cell.angle_beta   90.00
_cell.angle_gamma   90.00
#
_symmetry.space_group_name_H-M   'P 1'
#
loop_
_entity.id
_entity.type
_entity.pdbx_description
1 polymer ?
#
loop_
_entity_poly.entity_id
_entity_poly.type
_entity_poly.pdbx_seq_one_letter_code
_entity_poly.pdbx_strand_id
1 'polypeptide(L)'
;DKVITKILIRDRGVPTPNFRVMRRGSENTGDLRFPVIVKPPREGDSLGLQLVHEPAELKRAVEVIVEQYAQDALVEEYIEGREINVAILGNGELEVLPLVEQDFGGRANRLMTWEAKYVAATA
;
A
#
# COMPACT_ATOMS: atom_id res chain seq x y z
N ASP A 1 -11.12 5.21 1.37
CA ASP A 1 -10.80 4.77 0.00
C ASP A 1 -9.42 5.28 -0.38
N LYS A 2 -8.46 4.39 -0.62
CA LYS A 2 -7.06 4.78 -0.87
C LYS A 2 -6.87 5.55 -2.18
N VAL A 3 -7.70 5.30 -3.19
CA VAL A 3 -7.57 5.94 -4.51
C VAL A 3 -7.96 7.40 -4.40
N ILE A 4 -9.13 7.68 -3.81
CA ILE A 4 -9.61 9.05 -3.61
C ILE A 4 -8.64 9.85 -2.73
N THR A 5 -8.17 9.26 -1.63
CA THR A 5 -7.17 9.92 -0.76
C THR A 5 -5.92 10.31 -1.53
N LYS A 6 -5.35 9.41 -2.35
CA LYS A 6 -4.16 9.72 -3.17
C LYS A 6 -4.39 10.86 -4.16
N ILE A 7 -5.53 10.88 -4.83
CA ILE A 7 -5.87 11.96 -5.77
C ILE A 7 -5.89 13.30 -5.04
N LEU A 8 -6.60 13.38 -3.91
CA LEU A 8 -6.73 14.62 -3.14
C LEU A 8 -5.40 15.12 -2.56
N ILE A 9 -4.55 14.24 -2.03
CA ILE A 9 -3.27 14.69 -1.45
C ILE A 9 -2.23 15.05 -2.52
N ARG A 10 -2.21 14.35 -3.66
CA ARG A 10 -1.36 14.70 -4.81
C ARG A 10 -1.76 16.04 -5.42
N ASP A 11 -3.06 16.31 -5.52
CA ASP A 11 -3.58 17.62 -5.96
C ASP A 11 -3.05 18.77 -5.09
N ARG A 12 -2.76 18.50 -3.81
CA ARG A 12 -2.15 19.46 -2.87
C ARG A 12 -0.61 19.41 -2.83
N GLY A 13 0.02 18.75 -3.79
CA GLY A 13 1.48 18.68 -3.91
C GLY A 13 2.15 17.71 -2.94
N VAL A 14 1.40 16.91 -2.19
CA VAL A 14 1.97 15.86 -1.34
C VAL A 14 2.28 14.63 -2.20
N PRO A 15 3.54 14.18 -2.26
CA PRO A 15 3.91 13.06 -3.13
C PRO A 15 3.31 11.76 -2.60
N THR A 16 2.90 10.91 -3.54
CA THR A 16 2.55 9.51 -3.27
C THR A 16 3.21 8.64 -4.33
N PRO A 17 3.42 7.34 -4.08
CA PRO A 17 3.86 6.42 -5.13
C PRO A 17 2.97 6.51 -6.38
N ASN A 18 3.56 6.34 -7.56
CA ASN A 18 2.77 6.24 -8.79
C ASN A 18 1.87 5.02 -8.70
N PHE A 19 0.66 5.12 -9.24
CA PHE A 19 -0.32 4.05 -9.13
C PHE A 19 -1.25 3.94 -10.34
N ARG A 20 -1.92 2.79 -10.43
CA ARG A 20 -3.00 2.44 -11.34
C ARG A 20 -4.10 1.72 -10.58
N VAL A 21 -5.33 1.87 -11.06
CA VAL A 21 -6.47 1.06 -10.62
C VAL A 21 -6.79 0.09 -11.74
N MET A 22 -6.75 -1.20 -11.47
CA MET A 22 -6.88 -2.27 -12.46
C MET A 22 -8.06 -3.16 -12.10
N ARG A 23 -8.92 -3.43 -13.09
CA ARG A 23 -10.07 -4.34 -12.99
C ARG A 23 -9.72 -5.75 -13.44
N ARG A 24 -8.68 -5.87 -14.27
CA ARG A 24 -8.18 -7.12 -14.84
C ARG A 24 -6.66 -7.11 -14.83
N GLY A 25 -6.07 -8.26 -14.57
CA GLY A 25 -4.62 -8.43 -14.54
C GLY A 25 -3.92 -8.24 -15.90
N SER A 26 -4.68 -8.12 -16.99
CA SER A 26 -4.18 -7.87 -18.35
C SER A 26 -4.11 -6.38 -18.73
N GLU A 27 -4.52 -5.48 -17.85
CA GLU A 27 -4.44 -4.04 -18.12
C GLU A 27 -2.99 -3.54 -18.15
N ASN A 28 -2.74 -2.47 -18.91
CA ASN A 28 -1.41 -1.90 -19.05
C ASN A 28 -0.99 -1.16 -17.77
N THR A 29 0.20 -1.46 -17.26
CA THR A 29 0.80 -0.80 -16.09
C THR A 29 1.20 0.65 -16.34
N GLY A 30 1.31 1.07 -17.60
CA GLY A 30 1.96 2.31 -17.99
C GLY A 30 3.40 2.32 -17.51
N ASP A 31 3.83 3.44 -16.93
CA ASP A 31 5.21 3.67 -16.49
C ASP A 31 5.49 3.22 -15.04
N LEU A 32 4.65 2.35 -14.45
CA LEU A 32 4.93 1.81 -13.13
C LEU A 32 6.20 0.97 -13.14
N ARG A 33 7.10 1.24 -12.20
CA ARG A 33 8.32 0.48 -11.99
C ARG A 33 8.11 -0.59 -10.93
N PHE A 34 8.63 -1.78 -11.19
CA PHE A 34 8.63 -2.88 -10.26
C PHE A 34 9.79 -2.78 -9.25
N PRO A 35 9.65 -3.31 -8.03
CA PRO A 35 8.47 -4.03 -7.53
C PRO A 35 7.26 -3.11 -7.28
N VAL A 36 6.05 -3.67 -7.35
CA VAL A 36 4.77 -2.98 -7.09
C VAL A 36 4.02 -3.64 -5.94
N ILE A 37 3.24 -2.85 -5.22
CA ILE A 37 2.25 -3.32 -4.24
C ILE A 37 0.90 -3.43 -4.94
N VAL A 38 0.27 -4.60 -4.85
CA VAL A 38 -1.12 -4.84 -5.26
C VAL A 38 -1.97 -5.01 -4.01
N LYS A 39 -3.02 -4.22 -3.86
CA LYS A 39 -3.88 -4.24 -2.67
C LYS A 39 -5.32 -3.80 -2.97
N PRO A 40 -6.30 -4.21 -2.14
CA PRO A 40 -7.64 -3.67 -2.25
C PRO A 40 -7.68 -2.19 -1.79
N PRO A 41 -8.33 -1.28 -2.53
CA PRO A 41 -8.38 0.13 -2.20
C PRO A 41 -9.18 0.43 -0.93
N ARG A 42 -10.09 -0.45 -0.50
CA ARG A 42 -11.03 -0.16 0.61
C ARG A 42 -10.74 -0.88 1.92
N GLU A 43 -9.76 -1.79 1.97
CA GLU A 43 -9.46 -2.53 3.22
C GLU A 43 -8.41 -1.85 4.12
N GLY A 44 -8.34 -2.28 5.38
CA GLY A 44 -7.32 -1.90 6.35
C GLY A 44 -6.29 -3.01 6.60
N ASP A 45 -5.42 -2.80 7.57
CA ASP A 45 -4.63 -3.87 8.23
C ASP A 45 -3.78 -4.77 7.34
N SER A 46 -3.39 -4.25 6.18
CA SER A 46 -2.60 -4.98 5.17
C SER A 46 -3.31 -6.22 4.62
N LEU A 47 -4.63 -6.29 4.76
CA LEU A 47 -5.44 -7.35 4.15
C LEU A 47 -5.34 -7.30 2.63
N GLY A 48 -5.03 -8.46 2.03
CA GLY A 48 -4.90 -8.63 0.59
C GLY A 48 -3.66 -7.95 -0.01
N LEU A 49 -2.76 -7.42 0.81
CA LEU A 49 -1.56 -6.77 0.33
C LEU A 49 -0.58 -7.80 -0.25
N GLN A 50 -0.11 -7.57 -1.47
CA GLN A 50 0.84 -8.41 -2.17
C GLN A 50 2.00 -7.56 -2.71
N LEU A 51 3.24 -7.95 -2.44
CA LEU A 51 4.43 -7.38 -3.09
C LEU A 51 4.75 -8.21 -4.33
N VAL A 52 4.74 -7.58 -5.49
CA VAL A 52 4.89 -8.21 -6.80
C VAL A 52 6.22 -7.72 -7.40
N HIS A 53 7.15 -8.63 -7.62
CA HIS A 53 8.50 -8.27 -8.05
C HIS A 53 8.62 -8.15 -9.55
N GLU A 54 7.81 -8.89 -10.30
CA GLU A 54 7.92 -8.94 -11.76
C GLU A 54 6.56 -8.85 -12.47
N PRO A 55 6.52 -8.30 -13.70
CA PRO A 55 5.27 -8.20 -14.48
C PRO A 55 4.53 -9.52 -14.67
N ALA A 56 5.25 -10.65 -14.72
CA ALA A 56 4.67 -11.97 -14.89
C ALA A 56 3.72 -12.38 -13.74
N GLU A 57 3.94 -11.84 -12.54
CA GLU A 57 3.17 -12.15 -11.33
C GLU A 57 1.96 -11.22 -11.17
N LEU A 58 1.98 -10.05 -11.81
CA LEU A 58 0.99 -8.99 -11.64
C LEU A 58 -0.43 -9.46 -11.95
N LYS A 59 -0.59 -10.22 -13.05
CA LYS A 59 -1.91 -10.65 -13.51
C LYS A 59 -2.65 -11.39 -12.41
N ARG A 60 -1.97 -12.37 -11.81
CA ARG A 60 -2.51 -13.19 -10.72
C ARG A 60 -2.81 -12.35 -9.49
N ALA A 61 -1.90 -11.45 -9.12
CA ALA A 61 -2.09 -10.61 -7.93
C ALA A 61 -3.33 -9.71 -8.06
N VAL A 62 -3.58 -9.13 -9.24
CA VAL A 62 -4.78 -8.33 -9.53
C VAL A 62 -6.05 -9.19 -9.49
N GLU A 63 -6.04 -10.35 -10.13
CA GLU A 63 -7.18 -11.28 -10.17
C GLU A 63 -7.59 -11.72 -8.76
N VAL A 64 -6.62 -12.01 -7.88
CA VAL A 64 -6.87 -12.32 -6.47
C VAL A 64 -7.64 -11.19 -5.77
N ILE A 65 -7.28 -9.93 -5.99
CA ILE A 65 -8.01 -8.80 -5.38
C ILE A 65 -9.44 -8.73 -5.91
N VAL A 66 -9.59 -8.80 -7.23
CA VAL A 66 -10.90 -8.66 -7.89
C VAL A 66 -11.87 -9.76 -7.45
N GLU A 67 -11.39 -11.00 -7.39
CA GLU A 67 -12.21 -12.15 -7.03
C GLU A 67 -12.51 -12.23 -5.54
N GLN A 68 -11.51 -12.04 -4.68
CA GLN A 68 -11.69 -12.25 -3.23
C GLN A 68 -12.31 -11.05 -2.52
N TYR A 69 -12.08 -9.83 -3.03
CA TYR A 69 -12.54 -8.59 -2.38
C TYR A 69 -13.65 -7.88 -3.15
N ALA A 70 -14.09 -8.45 -4.29
CA ALA A 70 -15.15 -7.92 -5.16
C ALA A 70 -14.97 -6.42 -5.50
N GLN A 71 -13.73 -6.00 -5.75
CA GLN A 71 -13.35 -4.62 -6.02
C GLN A 71 -12.12 -4.53 -6.94
N ASP A 72 -11.96 -3.41 -7.64
CA ASP A 72 -10.77 -3.15 -8.48
C ASP A 72 -9.49 -3.15 -7.62
N ALA A 73 -8.36 -3.61 -8.18
CA ALA A 73 -7.07 -3.62 -7.50
C ALA A 73 -6.37 -2.26 -7.61
N LEU A 74 -5.81 -1.78 -6.51
CA LEU A 74 -4.84 -0.68 -6.51
C LEU A 74 -3.44 -1.27 -6.67
N VAL A 75 -2.76 -0.89 -7.76
CA VAL A 75 -1.37 -1.25 -8.05
C VAL A 75 -0.50 -0.01 -7.95
N GLU A 76 0.48 0.00 -7.06
CA GLU A 76 1.35 1.16 -6.81
C GLU A 76 2.82 0.76 -6.72
N GLU A 77 3.74 1.66 -7.07
CA GLU A 77 5.18 1.40 -6.93
C GLU A 77 5.54 1.13 -5.46
N TYR A 78 6.32 0.08 -5.20
CA TYR A 78 6.92 -0.12 -3.89
C TYR A 78 8.05 0.88 -3.70
N ILE A 79 8.06 1.55 -2.55
CA ILE A 79 9.12 2.49 -2.17
C ILE A 79 9.95 1.84 -1.08
N GLU A 80 11.18 1.47 -1.42
CA GLU A 80 12.15 1.02 -0.43
C GLU A 80 12.57 2.18 0.46
N GLY A 81 12.56 1.97 1.78
CA GLY A 81 13.00 2.98 2.72
C GLY A 81 12.44 2.78 4.12
N ARG A 82 12.19 3.92 4.78
CA ARG A 82 11.69 4.01 6.15
C ARG A 82 10.18 4.20 6.13
N GLU A 83 9.47 3.48 6.99
CA GLU A 83 8.05 3.73 7.23
C GLU A 83 7.91 4.58 8.50
N ILE A 84 7.35 5.78 8.35
CA ILE A 84 7.22 6.75 9.44
C ILE A 84 5.75 7.12 9.59
N ASN A 85 5.26 7.04 10.83
CA ASN A 85 3.91 7.40 11.21
C ASN A 85 3.93 8.67 12.05
N VAL A 86 2.97 9.57 11.80
CA VAL A 86 2.77 10.79 12.56
C VAL A 86 1.29 10.91 12.90
N ALA A 87 0.98 10.89 14.18
CA ALA A 87 -0.40 11.06 14.64
C ALA A 87 -0.72 12.55 14.79
N ILE A 88 -1.93 12.94 14.41
CA ILE A 88 -2.44 14.31 14.50
C ILE A 88 -3.74 14.25 15.31
N LEU A 89 -3.86 15.10 16.33
CA LEU A 89 -5.01 15.17 17.23
C LEU A 89 -5.66 16.56 17.20
N GLY A 90 -6.99 16.62 17.16
CA GLY A 90 -7.76 17.86 17.27
C GLY A 90 -8.79 18.06 16.16
N ASN A 91 -9.75 18.96 16.39
CA ASN A 91 -10.86 19.28 15.47
C ASN A 91 -10.87 20.77 15.04
N GLY A 92 -9.77 21.50 15.28
CA GLY A 92 -9.61 22.91 14.95
C GLY A 92 -8.17 23.37 15.20
N GLU A 93 -7.77 23.38 16.47
CA GLU A 93 -6.36 23.39 16.83
C GLU A 93 -5.81 21.96 16.68
N LEU A 94 -4.72 21.81 15.93
CA LEU A 94 -4.11 20.53 15.63
C LEU A 94 -2.83 20.37 16.44
N GLU A 95 -2.72 19.27 17.16
CA GLU A 95 -1.49 18.81 17.80
C GLU A 95 -0.83 17.75 16.91
N VAL A 96 0.42 17.97 16.55
CA VAL A 96 1.25 16.99 15.84
C VAL A 96 2.06 16.21 16.88
N LEU A 97 1.77 14.92 17.00
CA LEU A 97 2.46 14.04 17.93
C LEU A 97 3.82 13.58 17.38
N PRO A 98 4.73 13.07 18.23
CA PRO A 98 6.04 12.61 17.80
C PRO A 98 6.01 11.58 16.66
N LEU A 99 7.04 11.63 15.81
CA LEU A 99 7.21 10.70 14.72
C LEU A 99 7.57 9.32 15.27
N VAL A 100 6.92 8.28 14.76
CA VAL A 100 7.20 6.88 15.09
C VAL A 100 7.69 6.18 13.84
N GLU A 101 8.91 5.65 13.88
CA GLU A 101 9.46 4.82 12.82
C GLU A 101 9.13 3.35 13.07
N GLN A 102 8.67 2.68 12.02
CA GLN A 102 8.56 1.24 12.04
C GLN A 102 9.92 0.61 11.73
N ASP A 103 10.50 -0.02 12.75
CA ASP A 103 11.72 -0.81 12.57
C ASP A 103 11.36 -2.22 12.05
N PHE A 104 12.02 -2.61 10.97
CA PHE A 104 11.90 -3.93 10.34
C PHE A 104 13.11 -4.83 10.64
N GLY A 105 14.13 -4.33 11.34
CA GLY A 105 15.37 -5.05 11.63
C GLY A 105 16.02 -5.61 10.37
N GLY A 106 16.51 -6.85 10.44
CA GLY A 106 17.12 -7.58 9.32
C GLY A 106 16.14 -8.33 8.41
N ARG A 107 14.83 -8.00 8.43
CA ARG A 107 13.84 -8.70 7.60
C ARG A 107 14.12 -8.44 6.11
N ALA A 108 14.07 -9.52 5.31
CA ALA A 108 14.25 -9.44 3.86
C ALA A 108 13.19 -8.54 3.20
N ASN A 109 11.93 -8.62 3.68
CA ASN A 109 10.84 -7.75 3.24
C ASN A 109 10.55 -6.69 4.30
N ARG A 110 10.89 -5.44 3.98
CA ARG A 110 10.62 -4.27 4.82
C ARG A 110 9.22 -3.73 4.52
N LEU A 111 8.23 -4.51 4.91
CA LEU A 111 6.83 -4.23 4.65
C LEU A 111 5.99 -4.76 5.80
N MET A 112 5.07 -3.95 6.30
CA MET A 112 4.18 -4.36 7.37
C MET A 112 3.01 -5.19 6.83
N THR A 113 3.24 -6.49 6.60
CA THR A 113 2.19 -7.44 6.18
C THR A 113 1.21 -7.74 7.32
N TRP A 114 0.10 -8.41 7.02
CA TRP A 114 -0.85 -8.84 8.05
C TRP A 114 -0.18 -9.79 9.07
N GLU A 115 0.64 -10.73 8.60
CA GLU A 115 1.39 -11.65 9.45
C GLU A 115 2.36 -10.90 10.36
N ALA A 116 3.03 -9.87 9.84
CA ALA A 116 3.94 -9.04 10.62
C ALA A 116 3.22 -8.31 11.77
N LYS A 117 1.94 -7.98 11.61
CA LYS A 117 1.11 -7.31 12.63
C LYS A 117 0.54 -8.28 13.67
N TYR A 118 0.04 -9.43 13.23
CA TYR A 118 -0.83 -10.27 14.07
C TYR A 118 -0.25 -11.65 14.41
N VAL A 119 0.76 -12.12 13.66
CA VAL A 119 1.38 -13.44 13.90
C VAL A 119 2.74 -13.30 14.58
N ALA A 120 3.52 -12.28 14.22
CA ALA A 120 4.81 -12.01 14.85
C ALA A 120 4.71 -11.42 16.28
N ALA A 121 3.51 -11.00 16.72
CA ALA A 121 3.27 -10.47 18.06
C ALA A 121 2.97 -11.55 19.12
N THR A 122 2.96 -12.83 18.75
CA THR A 122 2.64 -13.96 19.64
C THR A 122 3.82 -14.91 19.92
N ALA A 123 5.07 -14.43 19.80
CA ALA A 123 6.27 -15.18 20.17
C ALA A 123 7.05 -14.47 21.28
#